data_AF-A0A7Y9I185-F1
#
_entry.id   AF-A0A7Y9I185-F1
#
_cell.length_a   1.000
_cell.length_b   1.000
_cell.length_c   1.000
_cell.angle_alpha   90.00
_cell.angle_beta   90.00
_cell.angle_gamma   90.00
#
_symmetry.space_group_name_H-M   'P 1'
#
loop_
_entity.id
_entity.type
_entity.pdbx_description
1 polymer ?
#
loop_
_entity_poly.entity_id
_entity_poly.type
_entity_poly.pdbx_seq_one_letter_code
_entity_poly.pdbx_strand_id
1 'polypeptide(L)'
;MKYKLGDFVRFVDEKMEGFVTRIIDEQMIGVTGEDDFEIPVLASKVTYVHGYQADGSKSTVEDLSTQTPVAEFVTKGVYLGLANDAKANSVIHFYLINDTSFHLLAALTTEGVQKYKGEFAEIIAPKKAVKIYSAQLADMQLWPKFIFNITFYTTQNIKPETPLLITEKLKAKDLAGAKKKLPVLDAQGWLIQLDEPELVIDAQKLKESFHKPAEEKKEIGRPTGEVDLHIEKLRDDYQFLQSSEILNIQLAYFNKALDAAIVHQLPDITFIHGSGNGTLRMELHKLLSKNNRIQTFMDARKEKFGYGATKVVLK
;
A
#
# COMPACT_ATOMS: atom_id res chain seq x y z
N MET A 1 -18.48 25.80 -8.82
CA MET A 1 -19.18 26.16 -10.07
C MET A 1 -20.65 26.46 -9.74
N LYS A 2 -21.23 27.50 -10.36
CA LYS A 2 -22.58 28.01 -10.03
C LYS A 2 -23.72 27.25 -10.73
N TYR A 3 -23.45 26.63 -11.88
CA TYR A 3 -24.42 25.87 -12.70
C TYR A 3 -23.91 24.46 -13.01
N LYS A 4 -24.82 23.53 -13.28
CA LYS A 4 -24.59 22.12 -13.66
C LYS A 4 -25.23 21.82 -15.01
N LEU A 5 -24.73 20.77 -15.68
CA LEU A 5 -25.36 20.26 -16.91
C LEU A 5 -26.81 19.84 -16.61
N GLY A 6 -27.73 20.22 -17.49
CA GLY A 6 -29.17 19.99 -17.35
C GLY A 6 -29.91 21.04 -16.53
N ASP A 7 -29.22 22.03 -15.94
CA ASP A 7 -29.89 23.14 -15.26
C ASP A 7 -30.71 23.96 -16.26
N PHE A 8 -31.97 24.25 -15.92
CA PHE A 8 -32.82 25.15 -16.70
C PHE A 8 -32.57 26.60 -16.30
N VAL A 9 -32.10 27.40 -17.25
CA VAL A 9 -31.65 28.78 -17.03
C VAL A 9 -32.32 29.74 -18.00
N ARG A 10 -32.48 30.99 -17.55
CA ARG A 10 -32.95 32.13 -18.35
C ARG A 10 -31.82 33.13 -18.52
N PHE A 11 -31.69 33.69 -19.70
CA PHE A 11 -30.76 34.77 -19.98
C PHE A 11 -31.22 36.06 -19.28
N VAL A 12 -30.29 36.80 -18.67
CA VAL A 12 -30.61 38.02 -17.91
C VAL A 12 -30.99 39.17 -18.85
N ASP A 13 -30.29 39.26 -19.98
CA ASP A 13 -30.43 40.38 -20.93
C ASP A 13 -31.37 40.05 -22.11
N GLU A 14 -31.75 38.78 -22.27
CA GLU A 14 -32.52 38.29 -23.41
C GLU A 14 -33.75 37.50 -22.94
N LYS A 15 -34.84 37.53 -23.72
CA LYS A 15 -36.04 36.71 -23.46
C LYS A 15 -35.83 35.29 -23.99
N MET A 16 -34.76 34.66 -23.55
CA MET A 16 -34.39 33.31 -23.97
C MET A 16 -34.23 32.42 -22.74
N GLU A 17 -34.63 31.17 -22.89
CA GLU A 17 -34.51 30.12 -21.89
C GLU A 17 -33.94 28.89 -22.54
N GLY A 18 -33.25 28.08 -21.75
CA GLY A 18 -32.66 26.86 -22.25
C GLY A 18 -32.03 26.04 -21.15
N PHE A 19 -31.46 24.92 -21.56
CA PHE A 19 -30.75 24.02 -20.67
C PHE A 19 -29.25 24.24 -20.80
N VAL A 20 -28.55 24.20 -19.67
CA VAL A 20 -27.09 24.17 -19.68
C VAL A 20 -26.65 22.82 -20.26
N THR A 21 -26.18 22.82 -21.50
CA THR A 21 -25.77 21.62 -22.24
C THR A 21 -24.26 21.41 -22.24
N ARG A 22 -23.48 22.46 -21.91
CA ARG A 22 -22.03 22.39 -21.81
C ARG A 22 -21.47 23.30 -20.72
N ILE A 23 -20.43 22.83 -20.02
CA ILE A 23 -19.59 23.69 -19.16
C ILE A 23 -18.28 23.88 -19.90
N ILE A 24 -18.01 25.10 -20.38
CA ILE A 24 -16.80 25.41 -21.15
C ILE A 24 -15.66 25.70 -20.18
N ASP A 25 -15.90 26.56 -19.19
CA ASP A 25 -15.00 26.85 -18.08
C ASP A 25 -15.79 27.35 -16.85
N GLU A 26 -15.11 27.93 -15.84
CA GLU A 26 -15.77 28.44 -14.62
C GLU A 26 -16.69 29.65 -14.86
N GLN A 27 -16.47 30.40 -15.94
CA GLN A 27 -17.16 31.65 -16.25
C GLN A 27 -18.08 31.54 -17.47
N MET A 28 -17.88 30.56 -18.35
CA MET A 28 -18.62 30.39 -19.59
C MET A 28 -19.29 29.01 -19.67
N ILE A 29 -20.56 29.01 -20.05
CA ILE A 29 -21.40 27.82 -20.20
C ILE A 29 -22.10 27.84 -21.57
N GLY A 30 -22.40 26.67 -22.13
CA GLY A 30 -23.26 26.51 -23.29
C GLY A 30 -24.70 26.30 -22.85
N VAL A 31 -25.63 27.11 -23.37
CA VAL A 31 -27.07 26.97 -23.13
C VAL A 31 -27.76 26.69 -24.46
N THR A 32 -28.55 25.62 -24.51
CA THR A 32 -29.32 25.23 -25.69
C THR A 32 -30.82 25.48 -25.44
N GLY A 33 -31.44 26.23 -26.35
CA GLY A 33 -32.87 26.53 -26.33
C GLY A 33 -33.71 25.50 -27.11
N GLU A 34 -34.90 25.91 -27.54
CA GLU A 34 -35.83 25.06 -28.31
C GLU A 34 -35.35 24.79 -29.76
N ASP A 35 -34.46 25.62 -30.27
CA ASP A 35 -33.91 25.55 -31.62
C ASP A 35 -32.72 24.58 -31.76
N ASP A 36 -32.38 23.88 -30.67
CA ASP A 36 -31.25 22.94 -30.57
C ASP A 36 -29.87 23.57 -30.91
N PHE A 37 -29.79 24.90 -30.88
CA PHE A 37 -28.54 25.63 -31.08
C PHE A 37 -27.88 25.94 -29.73
N GLU A 38 -26.62 25.54 -29.57
CA GLU A 38 -25.86 25.83 -28.35
C GLU A 38 -25.27 27.24 -28.39
N ILE A 39 -25.67 28.08 -27.44
CA ILE A 39 -25.19 29.45 -27.28
C ILE A 39 -24.21 29.52 -26.12
N PRO A 40 -22.93 29.85 -26.37
CA PRO A 40 -21.97 30.11 -25.30
C PRO A 40 -22.27 31.45 -24.63
N VAL A 41 -22.51 31.43 -23.32
CA VAL A 41 -22.87 32.60 -22.51
C VAL A 41 -22.09 32.61 -21.19
N LEU A 42 -21.83 33.81 -20.68
CA LEU A 42 -21.23 33.96 -19.36
C LEU A 42 -22.21 33.51 -18.26
N ALA A 43 -21.71 32.75 -17.29
CA ALA A 43 -22.47 32.30 -16.12
C ALA A 43 -23.09 33.47 -15.33
N SER A 44 -22.50 34.65 -15.39
CA SER A 44 -23.06 35.87 -14.77
C SER A 44 -24.27 36.44 -15.52
N LYS A 45 -24.47 36.06 -16.78
CA LYS A 45 -25.54 36.53 -17.68
C LYS A 45 -26.73 35.60 -17.78
N VAL A 46 -26.76 34.56 -16.96
CA VAL A 46 -27.89 33.64 -16.83
C VAL A 46 -28.32 33.51 -15.38
N THR A 47 -29.58 33.14 -15.16
CA THR A 47 -30.15 32.86 -13.83
C THR A 47 -30.98 31.58 -13.85
N TYR A 48 -31.11 30.92 -12.71
CA TYR A 48 -31.98 29.77 -12.54
C TYR A 48 -33.45 30.13 -12.75
N VAL A 49 -34.20 29.26 -13.43
CA VAL A 49 -35.66 29.32 -13.46
C VAL A 49 -36.20 28.38 -12.38
N HIS A 50 -36.70 28.95 -11.27
CA HIS A 50 -37.28 28.17 -10.18
C HIS A 50 -38.64 27.59 -10.58
N GLY A 51 -38.79 26.26 -10.44
CA GLY A 51 -40.03 25.54 -10.76
C GLY A 51 -39.89 24.47 -11.84
N TYR A 52 -38.76 24.43 -12.55
CA TYR A 52 -38.45 23.30 -13.44
C TYR A 52 -37.87 22.13 -12.62
N GLN A 53 -38.64 21.05 -12.48
CA GLN A 53 -38.13 19.78 -11.96
C GLN A 53 -37.89 18.84 -13.14
N ALA A 54 -36.62 18.61 -13.48
CA ALA A 54 -36.24 17.49 -14.33
C ALA A 54 -36.66 16.18 -13.65
N ASP A 55 -37.45 15.37 -14.35
CA ASP A 55 -37.90 14.05 -13.89
C ASP A 55 -36.66 13.18 -13.65
N GLY A 56 -36.22 13.05 -12.39
CA GLY A 56 -35.10 12.17 -12.00
C GLY A 56 -34.05 12.72 -11.03
N SER A 57 -34.05 14.00 -10.66
CA SER A 57 -33.04 14.55 -9.73
C SER A 57 -33.37 14.36 -8.24
N LYS A 58 -33.64 13.13 -7.79
CA LYS A 58 -33.41 12.81 -6.37
C LYS A 58 -31.91 12.58 -6.19
N SER A 59 -31.15 13.67 -6.08
CA SER A 59 -29.73 13.63 -5.74
C SER A 59 -29.57 13.29 -4.25
N THR A 60 -29.47 12.01 -3.90
CA THR A 60 -29.14 11.55 -2.54
C THR A 60 -27.67 11.77 -2.16
N VAL A 61 -27.00 12.76 -2.78
CA VAL A 61 -25.55 13.01 -2.65
C VAL A 61 -25.23 14.22 -1.75
N GLU A 62 -26.24 14.82 -1.11
CA GLU A 62 -26.07 16.09 -0.40
C GLU A 62 -25.25 16.01 0.90
N ASP A 63 -24.95 14.81 1.43
CA ASP A 63 -24.32 14.67 2.76
C ASP A 63 -22.83 14.28 2.76
N LEU A 64 -22.16 14.30 1.61
CA LEU A 64 -20.74 13.90 1.51
C LEU A 64 -19.74 15.08 1.62
N SER A 65 -20.21 16.26 2.04
CA SER A 65 -19.46 17.53 1.94
C SER A 65 -18.85 18.05 3.25
N THR A 66 -18.72 17.25 4.29
CA THR A 66 -17.99 17.66 5.51
C THR A 66 -16.47 17.71 5.25
N GLN A 67 -16.02 18.84 4.71
CA GLN A 67 -14.62 19.20 4.58
C GLN A 67 -14.02 19.40 5.98
N THR A 68 -13.35 18.37 6.47
CA THR A 68 -12.41 18.47 7.60
C THR A 68 -11.07 19.01 7.05
N PRO A 69 -10.32 19.87 7.78
CA PRO A 69 -9.09 20.48 7.29
C PRO A 69 -8.08 19.44 6.79
N VAL A 70 -7.26 19.82 5.81
CA VAL A 70 -6.31 18.97 5.08
C VAL A 70 -5.26 18.37 6.04
N ALA A 71 -5.64 17.26 6.70
CA ALA A 71 -4.72 16.20 7.02
C ALA A 71 -4.30 15.53 5.70
N GLU A 72 -3.09 14.98 5.66
CA GLU A 72 -2.62 14.16 4.55
C GLU A 72 -3.68 13.13 4.14
N PHE A 73 -4.01 13.05 2.84
CA PHE A 73 -5.05 12.16 2.36
C PHE A 73 -4.57 10.70 2.46
N VAL A 74 -5.20 9.93 3.32
CA VAL A 74 -4.81 8.55 3.61
C VAL A 74 -5.50 7.60 2.63
N THR A 75 -4.73 6.90 1.81
CA THR A 75 -5.27 6.02 0.75
C THR A 75 -5.39 4.55 1.16
N LYS A 76 -4.66 4.12 2.20
CA LYS A 76 -4.66 2.74 2.72
C LYS A 76 -5.09 2.69 4.17
N GLY A 77 -5.66 1.58 4.59
CA GLY A 77 -6.18 1.35 5.93
C GLY A 77 -7.61 0.83 5.97
N VAL A 78 -7.97 -0.09 5.07
CA VAL A 78 -9.24 -0.82 5.17
C VAL A 78 -9.00 -2.13 5.90
N TYR A 79 -9.67 -2.32 7.04
CA TYR A 79 -9.45 -3.49 7.90
C TYR A 79 -10.74 -4.21 8.27
N LEU A 80 -10.63 -5.52 8.43
CA LEU A 80 -11.57 -6.34 9.17
C LEU A 80 -11.08 -6.46 10.62
N GLY A 81 -11.79 -5.81 11.54
CA GLY A 81 -11.57 -5.94 12.97
C GLY A 81 -12.49 -7.00 13.59
N LEU A 82 -11.93 -7.90 14.39
CA LEU A 82 -12.69 -8.89 15.15
C LEU A 82 -12.51 -8.63 16.64
N ALA A 83 -13.58 -8.30 17.35
CA ALA A 83 -13.56 -8.04 18.79
C ALA A 83 -14.59 -8.91 19.51
N ASN A 84 -14.25 -9.36 20.71
CA ASN A 84 -15.22 -10.03 21.57
C ASN A 84 -16.29 -9.04 22.04
N ASP A 85 -17.51 -9.51 22.22
CA ASP A 85 -18.53 -8.73 22.93
C ASP A 85 -18.12 -8.55 24.40
N ALA A 86 -18.34 -7.35 24.93
CA ALA A 86 -17.92 -6.98 26.28
C ALA A 86 -18.72 -7.73 27.38
N LYS A 87 -19.96 -8.15 27.07
CA LYS A 87 -20.85 -8.86 28.01
C LYS A 87 -20.85 -10.38 27.75
N ALA A 88 -20.63 -10.79 26.51
CA ALA A 88 -20.63 -12.17 26.07
C ALA A 88 -19.32 -12.49 25.33
N ASN A 89 -18.25 -12.77 26.08
CA ASN A 89 -16.91 -12.99 25.51
C ASN A 89 -16.83 -14.16 24.48
N SER A 90 -17.83 -15.03 24.42
CA SER A 90 -17.96 -16.10 23.41
C SER A 90 -18.46 -15.61 22.04
N VAL A 91 -19.02 -14.40 21.97
CA VAL A 91 -19.48 -13.76 20.73
C VAL A 91 -18.37 -12.89 20.16
N ILE A 92 -18.12 -13.02 18.86
CA ILE A 92 -17.21 -12.18 18.10
C ILE A 92 -18.02 -11.25 17.20
N HIS A 93 -17.76 -9.95 17.31
CA HIS A 93 -18.24 -8.92 16.42
C HIS A 93 -17.20 -8.59 15.37
N PHE A 94 -17.69 -8.48 14.13
CA PHE A 94 -16.89 -8.16 12.96
C PHE A 94 -17.16 -6.71 12.61
N TYR A 95 -16.10 -5.94 12.47
CA TYR A 95 -16.15 -4.53 12.15
C TYR A 95 -15.41 -4.29 10.83
N LEU A 96 -16.06 -3.63 9.89
CA LEU A 96 -15.36 -3.00 8.78
C LEU A 96 -14.86 -1.65 9.25
N ILE A 97 -13.54 -1.49 9.26
CA ILE A 97 -12.85 -0.30 9.74
C ILE A 97 -12.31 0.44 8.53
N ASN A 98 -12.78 1.66 8.35
CA ASN A 98 -12.28 2.60 7.37
C ASN A 98 -11.34 3.59 8.06
N ASP A 99 -10.04 3.34 8.03
CA ASP A 99 -9.02 4.30 8.46
C ASP A 99 -8.50 5.16 7.29
N THR A 100 -9.16 5.11 6.13
CA THR A 100 -8.80 5.92 4.96
C THR A 100 -9.52 7.28 4.96
N SER A 101 -9.12 8.14 4.03
CA SER A 101 -9.80 9.40 3.70
C SER A 101 -10.94 9.23 2.67
N PHE A 102 -11.17 8.01 2.16
CA PHE A 102 -12.27 7.72 1.23
C PHE A 102 -13.58 7.44 1.96
N HIS A 103 -14.70 7.69 1.29
CA HIS A 103 -15.95 6.99 1.59
C HIS A 103 -15.87 5.59 0.99
N LEU A 104 -16.29 4.58 1.75
CA LEU A 104 -16.35 3.20 1.26
C LEU A 104 -17.80 2.83 0.99
N LEU A 105 -18.11 2.45 -0.24
CA LEU A 105 -19.35 1.75 -0.57
C LEU A 105 -19.08 0.27 -0.35
N ALA A 106 -19.60 -0.27 0.75
CA ALA A 106 -19.21 -1.58 1.23
C ALA A 106 -20.42 -2.51 1.34
N ALA A 107 -20.26 -3.75 0.85
CA ALA A 107 -21.20 -4.83 1.05
C ALA A 107 -20.49 -6.10 1.53
N LEU A 108 -21.16 -6.84 2.42
CA LEU A 108 -20.75 -8.15 2.91
C LEU A 108 -21.76 -9.20 2.51
N THR A 109 -21.29 -10.26 1.87
CA THR A 109 -22.08 -11.45 1.56
C THR A 109 -21.45 -12.67 2.23
N THR A 110 -22.25 -13.53 2.83
CA THR A 110 -21.82 -14.83 3.34
C THR A 110 -22.14 -15.94 2.34
N GLU A 111 -21.19 -16.84 2.11
CA GLU A 111 -21.34 -18.05 1.28
C GLU A 111 -21.30 -19.29 2.18
N GLY A 112 -22.44 -19.98 2.27
CA GLY A 112 -22.57 -21.31 2.85
C GLY A 112 -22.64 -22.40 1.78
N VAL A 113 -23.09 -23.60 2.15
CA VAL A 113 -23.27 -24.70 1.18
C VAL A 113 -24.35 -24.33 0.16
N GLN A 114 -23.92 -23.93 -1.05
CA GLN A 114 -24.76 -23.52 -2.19
C GLN A 114 -25.78 -22.41 -1.88
N LYS A 115 -25.51 -21.55 -0.88
CA LYS A 115 -26.37 -20.43 -0.51
C LYS A 115 -25.53 -19.18 -0.28
N TYR A 116 -26.03 -18.06 -0.77
CA TYR A 116 -25.48 -16.73 -0.55
C TYR A 116 -26.47 -15.89 0.24
N LYS A 117 -25.97 -15.06 1.15
CA LYS A 117 -26.78 -14.12 1.93
C LYS A 117 -26.05 -12.78 2.06
N GLY A 118 -26.72 -11.69 1.68
CA GLY A 118 -26.21 -10.34 1.96
C GLY A 118 -26.40 -10.02 3.45
N GLU A 119 -25.31 -9.80 4.16
CA GLU A 119 -25.31 -9.48 5.60
C GLU A 119 -25.25 -7.97 5.86
N PHE A 120 -24.60 -7.21 4.97
CA PHE A 120 -24.38 -5.78 5.15
C PHE A 120 -24.27 -5.06 3.79
N ALA A 121 -24.76 -3.83 3.69
CA ALA A 121 -24.58 -2.97 2.51
C ALA A 121 -24.81 -1.48 2.88
N GLU A 122 -23.75 -0.69 3.02
CA GLU A 122 -23.85 0.74 3.37
C GLU A 122 -22.67 1.57 2.84
N ILE A 123 -22.78 2.90 2.96
CA ILE A 123 -21.68 3.85 2.77
C ILE A 123 -21.02 4.12 4.13
N ILE A 124 -19.71 3.88 4.23
CA ILE A 124 -18.92 4.12 5.44
C ILE A 124 -18.07 5.37 5.22
N ALA A 125 -18.30 6.38 6.06
CA ALA A 125 -17.54 7.63 6.05
C ALA A 125 -16.04 7.41 6.36
N PRO A 126 -15.15 8.33 5.95
CA PRO A 126 -13.76 8.35 6.37
C PRO A 126 -13.60 8.23 7.89
N LYS A 127 -12.54 7.58 8.35
CA LYS A 127 -12.22 7.42 9.78
C LYS A 127 -13.40 6.90 10.61
N LYS A 128 -14.13 5.90 10.09
CA LYS A 128 -15.29 5.28 10.76
C LYS A 128 -15.18 3.76 10.78
N ALA A 129 -15.63 3.15 11.87
CA ALA A 129 -15.78 1.70 11.99
C ALA A 129 -17.26 1.34 12.14
N VAL A 130 -17.72 0.29 11.45
CA VAL A 130 -19.11 -0.18 11.49
C VAL A 130 -19.14 -1.68 11.73
N LYS A 131 -20.02 -2.15 12.61
CA LYS A 131 -20.25 -3.57 12.83
C LYS A 131 -21.02 -4.16 11.65
N ILE A 132 -20.45 -5.15 10.99
CA ILE A 132 -21.00 -5.75 9.77
C ILE A 132 -21.53 -7.17 9.98
N TYR A 133 -21.07 -7.87 11.02
CA TYR A 133 -21.45 -9.25 11.29
C TYR A 133 -21.18 -9.64 12.75
N SER A 134 -21.75 -10.75 13.21
CA SER A 134 -21.52 -11.32 14.54
C SER A 134 -21.68 -12.82 14.52
N ALA A 135 -20.80 -13.54 15.22
CA ALA A 135 -20.88 -15.00 15.29
C ALA A 135 -20.29 -15.54 16.60
N GLN A 136 -20.69 -16.76 16.95
CA GLN A 136 -20.18 -17.46 18.11
C GLN A 136 -18.78 -18.03 17.81
N LEU A 137 -17.82 -17.80 18.71
CA LEU A 137 -16.46 -18.32 18.57
C LEU A 137 -16.41 -19.85 18.60
N ALA A 138 -17.30 -20.49 19.37
CA ALA A 138 -17.40 -21.95 19.44
C ALA A 138 -17.74 -22.57 18.07
N ASP A 139 -18.48 -21.85 17.22
CA ASP A 139 -18.92 -22.30 15.90
C ASP A 139 -17.97 -21.84 14.79
N MET A 140 -16.73 -21.44 15.10
CA MET A 140 -15.80 -20.90 14.11
C MET A 140 -15.55 -21.85 12.93
N GLN A 141 -15.58 -23.16 13.16
CA GLN A 141 -15.46 -24.15 12.07
C GLN A 141 -16.64 -24.11 11.08
N LEU A 142 -17.80 -23.62 11.53
CA LEU A 142 -19.03 -23.49 10.75
C LEU A 142 -19.20 -22.08 10.16
N TRP A 143 -18.30 -21.15 10.45
CA TRP A 143 -18.40 -19.80 9.88
C TRP A 143 -18.36 -19.88 8.34
N PRO A 144 -19.24 -19.11 7.66
CA PRO A 144 -19.30 -19.10 6.21
C PRO A 144 -18.02 -18.47 5.63
N LYS A 145 -17.86 -18.56 4.31
CA LYS A 145 -16.91 -17.66 3.64
C LYS A 145 -17.53 -16.27 3.58
N PHE A 146 -16.69 -15.26 3.71
CA PHE A 146 -17.09 -13.85 3.68
C PHE A 146 -16.59 -13.21 2.40
N ILE A 147 -17.51 -12.64 1.63
CA ILE A 147 -17.23 -11.96 0.37
C ILE A 147 -17.44 -10.46 0.60
N PHE A 148 -16.36 -9.71 0.59
CA PHE A 148 -16.33 -8.26 0.75
C PHE A 148 -16.30 -7.60 -0.62
N ASN A 149 -17.24 -6.69 -0.87
CA ASN A 149 -17.24 -5.80 -2.04
C ASN A 149 -17.07 -4.37 -1.53
N ILE A 150 -15.93 -3.74 -1.81
CA ILE A 150 -15.62 -2.41 -1.30
C ILE A 150 -15.18 -1.52 -2.45
N THR A 151 -15.90 -0.42 -2.67
CA THR A 151 -15.55 0.60 -3.67
C THR A 151 -15.19 1.90 -2.98
N PHE A 152 -14.10 2.53 -3.41
CA PHE A 152 -13.61 3.78 -2.87
C PHE A 152 -14.22 4.98 -3.60
N TYR A 153 -14.63 5.99 -2.84
CA TYR A 153 -15.20 7.23 -3.36
C TYR A 153 -14.61 8.46 -2.65
N THR A 154 -14.32 9.50 -3.44
CA THR A 154 -13.96 10.83 -2.93
C THR A 154 -14.45 11.90 -3.90
N THR A 155 -14.84 13.06 -3.37
CA THR A 155 -15.13 14.28 -4.15
C THR A 155 -13.87 15.08 -4.44
N GLN A 156 -12.75 14.76 -3.78
CA GLN A 156 -11.46 15.42 -4.00
C GLN A 156 -10.84 14.93 -5.32
N ASN A 157 -9.99 15.74 -5.93
CA ASN A 157 -9.28 15.40 -7.18
C ASN A 157 -8.13 14.41 -6.91
N ILE A 158 -8.48 13.21 -6.44
CA ILE A 158 -7.57 12.12 -6.10
C ILE A 158 -8.12 10.87 -6.77
N LYS A 159 -7.25 10.16 -7.48
CA LYS A 159 -7.60 8.89 -8.13
C LYS A 159 -8.04 7.87 -7.06
N PRO A 160 -9.26 7.31 -7.15
CA PRO A 160 -9.68 6.25 -6.24
C PRO A 160 -8.83 4.99 -6.40
N GLU A 161 -8.66 4.27 -5.29
CA GLU A 161 -8.04 2.94 -5.29
C GLU A 161 -8.89 1.92 -6.04
N THR A 162 -8.26 0.82 -6.48
CA THR A 162 -8.99 -0.28 -7.14
C THR A 162 -10.01 -0.89 -6.18
N PRO A 163 -11.26 -1.13 -6.62
CA PRO A 163 -12.26 -1.80 -5.79
C PRO A 163 -11.74 -3.13 -5.25
N LEU A 164 -12.06 -3.42 -4.00
CA LEU A 164 -11.70 -4.68 -3.35
C LEU A 164 -12.84 -5.67 -3.53
N LEU A 165 -12.50 -6.84 -4.09
CA LEU A 165 -13.34 -8.03 -4.09
C LEU A 165 -12.55 -9.14 -3.40
N ILE A 166 -12.83 -9.34 -2.11
CA ILE A 166 -12.05 -10.25 -1.25
C ILE A 166 -12.96 -11.35 -0.76
N THR A 167 -12.50 -12.60 -0.88
CA THR A 167 -13.20 -13.77 -0.35
C THR A 167 -12.37 -14.40 0.75
N GLU A 168 -12.74 -14.14 2.00
CA GLU A 168 -12.04 -14.67 3.16
C GLU A 168 -12.74 -15.87 3.77
N LYS A 169 -11.97 -16.89 4.14
CA LYS A 169 -12.41 -17.94 5.06
C LYS A 169 -11.54 -17.88 6.31
N LEU A 170 -12.08 -17.28 7.37
CA LEU A 170 -11.39 -17.13 8.64
C LEU A 170 -11.06 -18.49 9.26
N LYS A 171 -9.83 -18.62 9.74
CA LYS A 171 -9.28 -19.82 10.38
C LYS A 171 -8.77 -19.46 11.78
N ALA A 172 -8.54 -20.50 12.58
CA ALA A 172 -8.00 -20.36 13.94
C ALA A 172 -6.72 -19.52 13.99
N LYS A 173 -5.83 -19.66 13.01
CA LYS A 173 -4.58 -18.90 12.91
C LYS A 173 -4.79 -17.39 12.86
N ASP A 174 -5.90 -16.93 12.27
CA ASP A 174 -6.19 -15.51 12.08
C ASP A 174 -6.63 -14.88 13.41
N LEU A 175 -7.14 -15.70 14.35
CA LEU A 175 -7.50 -15.35 15.72
C LEU A 175 -6.48 -15.87 16.76
N ALA A 176 -5.35 -16.44 16.34
CA ALA A 176 -4.34 -16.99 17.25
C ALA A 176 -3.31 -15.93 17.71
N GLY A 177 -3.19 -14.83 16.97
CA GLY A 177 -2.29 -13.73 17.31
C GLY A 177 -2.72 -12.94 18.54
N ALA A 178 -1.80 -12.14 19.08
CA ALA A 178 -2.12 -11.21 20.15
C ALA A 178 -3.14 -10.16 19.67
N LYS A 179 -4.10 -9.83 20.53
CA LYS A 179 -5.07 -8.76 20.27
C LYS A 179 -4.35 -7.42 20.18
N LYS A 180 -4.70 -6.64 19.17
CA LYS A 180 -4.20 -5.29 18.92
C LYS A 180 -5.31 -4.28 19.18
N LYS A 181 -4.94 -3.01 19.38
CA LYS A 181 -5.91 -1.92 19.36
C LYS A 181 -6.47 -1.79 17.94
N LEU A 182 -7.79 -1.81 17.82
CA LEU A 182 -8.45 -1.63 16.52
C LEU A 182 -8.40 -0.13 16.14
N PRO A 183 -7.99 0.25 14.92
CA PRO A 183 -8.04 1.64 14.49
C PRO A 183 -9.48 2.17 14.53
N VAL A 184 -9.65 3.45 14.84
CA VAL A 184 -10.96 4.15 14.89
C VAL A 184 -11.93 3.66 15.98
N LEU A 185 -11.81 2.41 16.42
CA LEU A 185 -12.64 1.76 17.42
C LEU A 185 -11.90 1.66 18.75
N ASP A 186 -12.53 2.08 19.86
CA ASP A 186 -11.93 1.95 21.19
C ASP A 186 -12.08 0.53 21.76
N ALA A 187 -11.55 -0.46 21.02
CA ALA A 187 -11.62 -1.87 21.38
C ALA A 187 -10.31 -2.59 21.04
N GLN A 188 -10.07 -3.70 21.74
CA GLN A 188 -8.98 -4.62 21.43
C GLN A 188 -9.51 -5.86 20.70
N GLY A 189 -8.81 -6.27 19.66
CA GLY A 189 -9.26 -7.37 18.80
C GLY A 189 -8.19 -7.86 17.84
N TRP A 190 -8.57 -8.76 16.96
CA TRP A 190 -7.75 -9.19 15.84
C TRP A 190 -8.00 -8.26 14.66
N LEU A 191 -6.94 -7.92 13.93
CA LEU A 191 -6.98 -6.96 12.84
C LEU A 191 -6.42 -7.63 11.59
N ILE A 192 -7.21 -7.68 10.53
CA ILE A 192 -6.84 -8.22 9.22
C ILE A 192 -6.95 -7.06 8.22
N GLN A 193 -5.87 -6.79 7.49
CA GLN A 193 -5.88 -5.75 6.47
C GLN A 193 -6.45 -6.30 5.16
N LEU A 194 -7.42 -5.59 4.60
CA LEU A 194 -8.15 -6.02 3.40
C LEU A 194 -7.57 -5.40 2.13
N ASP A 195 -6.94 -4.23 2.23
CA ASP A 195 -6.42 -3.48 1.07
C ASP A 195 -4.92 -3.71 0.78
N GLU A 196 -4.32 -4.70 1.45
CA GLU A 196 -3.01 -5.24 1.10
C GLU A 196 -3.17 -6.45 0.17
N PRO A 197 -2.36 -6.54 -0.91
CA PRO A 197 -2.38 -7.72 -1.75
C PRO A 197 -1.94 -8.94 -0.93
N GLU A 198 -2.74 -10.00 -0.93
CA GLU A 198 -2.29 -11.29 -0.42
C GLU A 198 -0.96 -11.62 -1.09
N LEU A 199 0.08 -11.90 -0.29
CA LEU A 199 1.28 -12.54 -0.79
C LEU A 199 0.84 -13.89 -1.33
N VAL A 200 0.60 -13.98 -2.64
CA VAL A 200 0.37 -15.24 -3.32
C VAL A 200 1.69 -16.00 -3.25
N ILE A 201 1.90 -16.70 -2.13
CA ILE A 201 2.93 -17.71 -2.02
C ILE A 201 2.39 -18.87 -2.84
N ASP A 202 2.65 -18.79 -4.13
CA ASP A 202 2.23 -19.78 -5.09
C ASP A 202 2.80 -21.14 -4.66
N ALA A 203 1.92 -22.02 -4.16
CA ALA A 203 2.30 -23.35 -3.72
C ALA A 203 2.94 -24.16 -4.87
N GLN A 204 2.71 -23.77 -6.12
CA GLN A 204 3.40 -24.34 -7.29
C GLN A 204 4.84 -23.85 -7.39
N LYS A 205 5.15 -22.57 -7.13
CA LYS A 205 6.55 -22.07 -7.01
C LYS A 205 7.29 -22.68 -5.81
N LEU A 206 6.57 -23.00 -4.74
CA LEU A 206 7.13 -23.77 -3.61
C LEU A 206 7.44 -25.21 -4.02
N LYS A 207 6.55 -25.90 -4.73
CA LYS A 207 6.83 -27.28 -5.22
C LYS A 207 7.95 -27.33 -6.27
N GLU A 208 8.05 -26.33 -7.14
CA GLU A 208 9.16 -26.19 -8.09
C GLU A 208 10.49 -25.89 -7.40
N SER A 209 10.48 -25.25 -6.23
CA SER A 209 11.70 -25.08 -5.40
C SER A 209 12.07 -26.31 -4.58
N PHE A 210 11.17 -27.27 -4.38
CA PHE A 210 11.49 -28.59 -3.80
C PHE A 210 11.96 -29.63 -4.84
N HIS A 211 11.66 -29.42 -6.13
CA HIS A 211 12.02 -30.34 -7.22
C HIS A 211 13.09 -29.82 -8.19
N LYS A 212 13.69 -28.65 -7.93
CA LYS A 212 15.04 -28.41 -8.46
C LYS A 212 15.97 -29.45 -7.81
N PRO A 213 16.77 -30.22 -8.57
CA PRO A 213 17.95 -30.83 -7.97
C PRO A 213 18.67 -29.68 -7.30
N ALA A 214 19.01 -29.83 -6.01
CA ALA A 214 19.65 -28.78 -5.24
C ALA A 214 20.66 -28.10 -6.15
N GLU A 215 20.32 -26.88 -6.63
CA GLU A 215 21.35 -25.95 -7.05
C GLU A 215 22.27 -25.99 -5.87
N GLU A 216 23.46 -26.55 -6.13
CA GLU A 216 24.43 -26.88 -5.13
C GLU A 216 24.29 -25.80 -4.08
N LYS A 217 24.03 -26.20 -2.82
CA LYS A 217 24.45 -25.35 -1.74
C LYS A 217 25.86 -24.97 -2.18
N LYS A 218 26.04 -23.73 -2.66
CA LYS A 218 27.30 -23.04 -2.48
C LYS A 218 27.38 -23.13 -0.98
N GLU A 219 28.04 -24.19 -0.54
CA GLU A 219 28.61 -24.25 0.77
C GLU A 219 29.13 -22.83 0.90
N ILE A 220 28.61 -22.10 1.87
CA ILE A 220 29.39 -21.01 2.40
C ILE A 220 30.55 -21.78 3.04
N GLY A 221 31.47 -22.24 2.20
CA GLY A 221 32.77 -22.69 2.58
C GLY A 221 33.26 -21.53 3.40
N ARG A 222 33.79 -21.86 4.59
CA ARG A 222 34.47 -20.91 5.47
C ARG A 222 35.02 -19.80 4.61
N PRO A 223 34.60 -18.53 4.80
CA PRO A 223 35.13 -17.44 4.00
C PRO A 223 36.64 -17.63 4.01
N THR A 224 37.22 -17.91 2.83
CA THR A 224 38.65 -17.73 2.68
C THR A 224 38.87 -16.32 3.18
N GLY A 225 39.79 -16.11 4.12
CA GLY A 225 39.97 -14.82 4.80
C GLY A 225 40.33 -13.64 3.88
N GLU A 226 40.12 -13.76 2.56
CA GLU A 226 40.23 -12.78 1.50
C GLU A 226 38.90 -12.76 0.71
N VAL A 227 38.27 -11.58 0.58
CA VAL A 227 37.00 -11.34 -0.13
C VAL A 227 37.22 -10.25 -1.17
N ASP A 228 36.95 -10.56 -2.43
CA ASP A 228 37.07 -9.61 -3.54
C ASP A 228 35.76 -8.84 -3.73
N LEU A 229 35.84 -7.51 -3.69
CA LEU A 229 34.72 -6.58 -3.85
C LEU A 229 34.65 -5.97 -5.24
N HIS A 230 35.52 -6.32 -6.20
CA HIS A 230 35.38 -5.82 -7.57
C HIS A 230 34.05 -6.24 -8.19
N ILE A 231 33.35 -5.30 -8.83
CA ILE A 231 31.99 -5.55 -9.37
C ILE A 231 31.96 -6.69 -10.39
N GLU A 232 33.04 -6.87 -11.15
CA GLU A 232 33.23 -7.98 -12.10
C GLU A 232 33.16 -9.37 -11.46
N LYS A 233 33.45 -9.47 -10.16
CA LYS A 233 33.32 -10.73 -9.39
C LYS A 233 31.95 -10.90 -8.76
N LEU A 234 31.19 -9.82 -8.62
CA LEU A 234 29.90 -9.80 -7.96
C LEU A 234 28.74 -9.93 -8.95
N ARG A 235 28.91 -9.44 -10.18
CA ARG A 235 27.84 -9.36 -11.18
C ARG A 235 28.38 -9.36 -12.61
N ASP A 236 27.73 -10.09 -13.50
CA ASP A 236 28.12 -10.19 -14.91
C ASP A 236 27.60 -9.02 -15.77
N ASP A 237 26.47 -8.41 -15.40
CA ASP A 237 25.80 -7.28 -16.10
C ASP A 237 26.26 -5.89 -15.63
N TYR A 238 27.47 -5.79 -15.06
CA TYR A 238 27.99 -4.56 -14.46
C TYR A 238 28.12 -3.36 -15.42
N GLN A 239 28.17 -3.62 -16.73
CA GLN A 239 28.31 -2.59 -17.78
C GLN A 239 27.08 -1.69 -17.92
N PHE A 240 25.91 -2.13 -17.43
CA PHE A 240 24.66 -1.37 -17.49
C PHE A 240 24.37 -0.58 -16.21
N LEU A 241 25.23 -0.66 -15.20
CA LEU A 241 25.01 -0.06 -13.88
C LEU A 241 25.64 1.32 -13.76
N GLN A 242 24.95 2.22 -13.07
CA GLN A 242 25.51 3.52 -12.68
C GLN A 242 26.56 3.34 -11.57
N SER A 243 27.54 4.24 -11.49
CA SER A 243 28.62 4.16 -10.49
C SER A 243 28.12 4.11 -9.03
N SER A 244 27.00 4.76 -8.74
CA SER A 244 26.35 4.71 -7.42
C SER A 244 25.73 3.34 -7.12
N GLU A 245 25.15 2.69 -8.13
CA GLU A 245 24.58 1.35 -7.98
C GLU A 245 25.67 0.31 -7.78
N ILE A 246 26.77 0.43 -8.52
CA ILE A 246 27.97 -0.39 -8.34
C ILE A 246 28.47 -0.28 -6.90
N LEU A 247 28.65 0.94 -6.37
CA LEU A 247 29.09 1.17 -5.00
C LEU A 247 28.14 0.52 -3.97
N ASN A 248 26.82 0.68 -4.16
CA ASN A 248 25.83 0.10 -3.25
C ASN A 248 25.89 -1.43 -3.22
N ILE A 249 26.07 -2.07 -4.38
CA ILE A 249 26.20 -3.53 -4.49
C ILE A 249 27.48 -4.00 -3.77
N GLN A 250 28.60 -3.31 -3.99
CA GLN A 250 29.88 -3.63 -3.34
C GLN A 250 29.79 -3.50 -1.81
N LEU A 251 29.15 -2.45 -1.31
CA LEU A 251 28.92 -2.25 0.13
C LEU A 251 27.95 -3.28 0.73
N ALA A 252 26.88 -3.64 0.01
CA ALA A 252 25.96 -4.68 0.46
C ALA A 252 26.67 -6.04 0.59
N TYR A 253 27.52 -6.38 -0.39
CA TYR A 253 28.30 -7.61 -0.35
C TYR A 253 29.35 -7.60 0.77
N PHE A 254 30.03 -6.46 0.97
CA PHE A 254 30.94 -6.26 2.11
C PHE A 254 30.25 -6.51 3.45
N ASN A 255 29.08 -5.90 3.70
CA ASN A 255 28.36 -6.08 4.96
C ASN A 255 27.98 -7.55 5.17
N LYS A 256 27.47 -8.21 4.13
CA LYS A 256 27.13 -9.64 4.17
C LYS A 256 28.34 -10.51 4.51
N ALA A 257 29.50 -10.23 3.92
CA ALA A 257 30.73 -10.97 4.17
C ALA A 257 31.30 -10.70 5.57
N LEU A 258 31.20 -9.46 6.06
CA LEU A 258 31.58 -9.09 7.42
C LEU A 258 30.70 -9.80 8.46
N ASP A 259 29.38 -9.81 8.25
CA ASP A 259 28.43 -10.51 9.12
C ASP A 259 28.72 -12.02 9.15
N ALA A 260 28.99 -12.62 8.00
CA ALA A 260 29.40 -14.02 7.93
C ALA A 260 30.70 -14.28 8.72
N ALA A 261 31.71 -13.40 8.60
CA ALA A 261 32.96 -13.53 9.34
C ALA A 261 32.76 -13.43 10.86
N ILE A 262 31.86 -12.55 11.32
CA ILE A 262 31.48 -12.41 12.73
C ILE A 262 30.76 -13.68 13.21
N VAL A 263 29.77 -14.18 12.45
CA VAL A 263 29.01 -15.39 12.80
C VAL A 263 29.92 -16.61 12.88
N HIS A 264 30.89 -16.72 11.97
CA HIS A 264 31.85 -17.82 11.93
C HIS A 264 33.08 -17.63 12.84
N GLN A 265 33.15 -16.54 13.63
CA GLN A 265 34.25 -16.23 14.54
C GLN A 265 35.64 -16.30 13.87
N LEU A 266 35.74 -15.75 12.66
CA LEU A 266 37.03 -15.66 11.98
C LEU A 266 37.95 -14.68 12.72
N PRO A 267 39.26 -14.97 12.87
CA PRO A 267 40.19 -14.06 13.54
C PRO A 267 40.41 -12.79 12.73
N ASP A 268 40.46 -12.92 11.39
CA ASP A 268 40.58 -11.79 10.48
C ASP A 268 39.95 -12.09 9.12
N ILE A 269 39.64 -11.01 8.38
CA ILE A 269 39.13 -11.04 7.02
C ILE A 269 39.71 -9.86 6.23
N THR A 270 40.10 -10.10 4.98
CA THR A 270 40.74 -9.12 4.09
C THR A 270 39.80 -8.79 2.94
N PHE A 271 39.44 -7.52 2.77
CA PHE A 271 38.59 -7.06 1.67
C PHE A 271 39.42 -6.41 0.57
N ILE A 272 39.33 -6.91 -0.64
CA ILE A 272 40.03 -6.38 -1.82
C ILE A 272 39.08 -5.45 -2.55
N HIS A 273 39.34 -4.14 -2.49
CA HIS A 273 38.47 -3.10 -3.06
C HIS A 273 39.11 -2.35 -4.26
N GLY A 274 40.33 -2.72 -4.64
CA GLY A 274 41.06 -2.11 -5.73
C GLY A 274 41.67 -0.74 -5.39
N SER A 275 42.56 -0.26 -6.27
CA SER A 275 43.35 0.97 -6.10
C SER A 275 42.77 2.19 -6.82
N GLY A 276 41.48 2.18 -7.19
CA GLY A 276 40.82 3.25 -7.94
C GLY A 276 40.71 4.58 -7.17
N ASN A 277 39.62 5.34 -7.37
CA ASN A 277 39.43 6.67 -6.77
C ASN A 277 39.32 6.70 -5.22
N GLY A 278 39.46 5.57 -4.53
CA GLY A 278 39.45 5.48 -3.07
C GLY A 278 38.08 5.60 -2.41
N THR A 279 36.99 5.81 -3.17
CA THR A 279 35.63 5.96 -2.64
C THR A 279 35.17 4.74 -1.84
N LEU A 280 35.36 3.53 -2.39
CA LEU A 280 34.98 2.28 -1.71
C LEU A 280 35.78 2.08 -0.42
N ARG A 281 37.09 2.37 -0.44
CA ARG A 281 37.96 2.31 0.74
C ARG A 281 37.46 3.24 1.86
N MET A 282 37.11 4.47 1.52
CA MET A 282 36.65 5.46 2.49
C MET A 282 35.34 5.04 3.16
N GLU A 283 34.38 4.54 2.38
CA GLU A 283 33.11 4.02 2.92
C GLU A 283 33.32 2.75 3.76
N LEU A 284 34.21 1.84 3.34
CA LEU A 284 34.60 0.68 4.14
C LEU A 284 35.15 1.11 5.50
N HIS A 285 36.13 2.01 5.54
CA HIS A 285 36.72 2.50 6.79
C HIS A 285 35.69 3.17 7.72
N LYS A 286 34.73 3.89 7.14
CA LYS A 286 33.63 4.52 7.87
C LYS A 286 32.65 3.50 8.47
N LEU A 287 32.37 2.40 7.78
CA LEU A 287 31.55 1.31 8.30
C LEU A 287 32.29 0.51 9.38
N LEU A 288 33.58 0.21 9.14
CA LEU A 288 34.42 -0.53 10.07
C LEU A 288 34.62 0.22 11.40
N SER A 289 34.89 1.53 11.35
CA SER A 289 35.06 2.36 12.55
C SER A 289 33.81 2.47 13.43
N LYS A 290 32.61 2.25 12.86
CA LYS A 290 31.35 2.27 13.62
C LYS A 290 30.99 0.93 14.25
N ASN A 291 31.64 -0.17 13.84
CA ASN A 291 31.28 -1.51 14.27
C ASN A 291 32.06 -1.92 15.54
N ASN A 292 31.32 -2.11 16.63
CA ASN A 292 31.86 -2.44 17.95
C ASN A 292 32.47 -3.86 18.06
N ARG A 293 32.21 -4.74 17.10
CA ARG A 293 32.77 -6.11 17.04
C ARG A 293 34.13 -6.19 16.33
N ILE A 294 34.63 -5.06 15.84
CA ILE A 294 35.92 -4.98 15.15
C ILE A 294 36.99 -4.57 16.16
N GLN A 295 38.09 -5.30 16.19
CA GLN A 295 39.23 -5.00 17.07
C GLN A 295 40.09 -3.91 16.45
N THR A 296 40.49 -4.09 15.19
CA THR A 296 41.28 -3.12 14.42
C THR A 296 41.12 -3.40 12.93
N PHE A 297 41.40 -2.41 12.08
CA PHE A 297 41.51 -2.58 10.64
C PHE A 297 42.74 -1.83 10.12
N MET A 298 43.42 -2.40 9.13
CA MET A 298 44.65 -1.86 8.54
C MET A 298 44.70 -2.19 7.06
N ASP A 299 45.47 -1.43 6.28
CA ASP A 299 45.71 -1.79 4.89
C ASP A 299 46.39 -3.18 4.82
N ALA A 300 45.91 -4.07 3.95
CA ALA A 300 46.44 -5.42 3.81
C ALA A 300 47.82 -5.41 3.11
N ARG A 301 48.56 -6.53 3.20
CA ARG A 301 49.97 -6.68 2.75
C ARG A 301 50.27 -5.95 1.44
N LYS A 302 51.06 -4.87 1.53
CA LYS A 302 51.44 -4.02 0.39
C LYS A 302 52.14 -4.78 -0.74
N GLU A 303 52.88 -5.85 -0.44
CA GLU A 303 53.58 -6.63 -1.48
C GLU A 303 52.64 -7.46 -2.37
N LYS A 304 51.45 -7.84 -1.87
CA LYS A 304 50.51 -8.73 -2.59
C LYS A 304 49.33 -7.95 -3.23
N PHE A 305 48.91 -6.84 -2.63
CA PHE A 305 47.69 -6.11 -3.04
C PHE A 305 47.86 -4.59 -3.17
N GLY A 306 49.07 -4.05 -3.01
CA GLY A 306 49.31 -2.60 -3.00
C GLY A 306 48.49 -1.90 -1.91
N TYR A 307 47.81 -0.81 -2.27
CA TYR A 307 46.85 -0.09 -1.40
C TYR A 307 45.38 -0.52 -1.62
N GLY A 308 45.16 -1.61 -2.36
CA GLY A 308 43.85 -2.02 -2.85
C GLY A 308 43.08 -2.98 -1.95
N ALA A 309 43.53 -3.21 -0.71
CA ALA A 309 42.88 -4.13 0.20
C ALA A 309 42.97 -3.68 1.67
N THR A 310 41.93 -3.97 2.44
CA THR A 310 41.80 -3.65 3.86
C THR A 310 41.66 -4.94 4.67
N LYS A 311 42.59 -5.19 5.59
CA LYS A 311 42.52 -6.29 6.57
C LYS A 311 41.75 -5.84 7.82
N VAL A 312 40.77 -6.63 8.23
CA VAL A 312 39.90 -6.40 9.38
C VAL A 312 40.12 -7.51 10.39
N VAL A 313 40.49 -7.15 11.61
CA VAL A 313 40.66 -8.07 12.73
C VAL A 313 39.40 -8.01 13.60
N LEU A 314 38.76 -9.15 13.78
CA LEU A 314 37.50 -9.29 14.54
C LEU A 314 37.83 -9.61 16.02
N LYS A 315 36.90 -9.26 16.92
CA LYS A 315 37.02 -9.57 18.36
C LYS A 315 36.63 -11.00 18.70
#